data_AF-A0A814VCF9-F1
#
_entry.id   AF-A0A814VCF9-F1
#
_cell.length_a   1.000
_cell.length_b   1.000
_cell.length_c   1.000
_cell.angle_alpha   90.00
_cell.angle_beta   90.00
_cell.angle_gamma   90.00
#
_symmetry.space_group_name_H-M   'P 1'
#
loop_
_entity.id
_entity.type
_entity.pdbx_description
1 polymer ?
#
loop_
_entity_poly.entity_id
_entity_poly.type
_entity_poly.pdbx_seq_one_letter_code
_entity_poly.pdbx_strand_id
1 'polypeptide(L)'
;MADQTSLTGYPTLLAHHLSIELLYPTHVFYSLLSQSTLHTLNLFFKPLFLPSDYHLVNLRTLNDNNNDTKYSSSKNLALILRRFAYDCDESYDSLFYSEQVRFEHLFSSDQIESIEQTSLSLRHIKQKLNITSQLVVPFAELVTYKIRFM
;
A
#
# COMPACT_ATOMS: atom_id res chain seq x y z
N MET A 1 26.59 -29.91 -21.95
CA MET A 1 26.01 -29.38 -20.69
C MET A 1 25.82 -27.90 -20.90
N ALA A 2 24.59 -27.47 -21.19
CA ALA A 2 24.26 -26.06 -21.38
C ALA A 2 23.80 -25.51 -20.03
N ASP A 3 24.55 -24.54 -19.49
CA ASP A 3 24.10 -23.72 -18.37
C ASP A 3 22.87 -22.95 -18.81
N GLN A 4 21.74 -23.20 -18.15
CA GLN A 4 20.52 -22.42 -18.29
C GLN A 4 20.76 -21.07 -17.60
N THR A 5 21.30 -20.11 -18.35
CA THR A 5 21.42 -18.72 -17.89
C THR A 5 20.02 -18.16 -17.66
N SER A 6 19.73 -17.81 -16.40
CA SER A 6 18.45 -17.21 -16.00
C SER A 6 18.23 -15.89 -16.75
N LEU A 7 17.38 -15.93 -17.79
CA LEU A 7 17.05 -14.79 -18.65
C LEU A 7 16.05 -13.84 -17.96
N THR A 8 16.33 -13.45 -16.73
CA THR A 8 15.50 -12.53 -15.95
C THR A 8 16.43 -11.50 -15.33
N GLY A 9 16.42 -10.29 -15.87
CA GLY A 9 17.07 -9.13 -15.27
C GLY A 9 16.03 -8.24 -14.63
N TYR A 10 16.30 -7.77 -13.41
CA TYR A 10 15.44 -6.84 -12.71
C TYR A 10 16.01 -5.42 -12.80
N PRO A 11 15.14 -4.40 -12.95
CA PRO A 11 15.63 -3.03 -12.92
C PRO A 11 16.05 -2.66 -11.49
N THR A 12 16.92 -1.65 -11.38
CA THR A 12 17.35 -1.14 -10.08
C THR A 12 16.18 -0.49 -9.33
N LEU A 13 16.29 -0.37 -8.00
CA LEU A 13 15.27 0.30 -7.19
C LEU A 13 14.99 1.74 -7.68
N LEU A 14 16.03 2.47 -8.06
CA LEU A 14 15.89 3.82 -8.65
C LEU A 14 15.07 3.80 -9.95
N ALA A 15 15.31 2.83 -10.83
CA ALA A 15 14.56 2.71 -12.08
C ALA A 15 13.07 2.40 -11.82
N HIS A 16 12.75 1.61 -10.78
CA HIS A 16 11.36 1.43 -10.35
C HIS A 16 10.74 2.74 -9.88
N HIS A 17 11.41 3.51 -9.01
CA HIS A 17 10.89 4.80 -8.54
C HIS A 17 10.63 5.77 -9.70
N LEU A 18 11.57 5.91 -10.62
CA LEU A 18 11.40 6.76 -11.80
C LEU A 18 10.23 6.30 -12.68
N SER A 19 10.07 4.98 -12.85
CA SER A 19 8.93 4.44 -13.58
C SER A 19 7.60 4.76 -12.90
N ILE A 20 7.53 4.70 -11.57
CA ILE A 20 6.31 5.03 -10.82
C ILE A 20 5.98 6.51 -10.95
N GLU A 21 6.96 7.40 -10.79
CA GLU A 21 6.75 8.85 -10.94
C GLU A 21 6.23 9.23 -12.34
N LEU A 22 6.66 8.50 -13.37
CA LEU A 22 6.14 8.67 -14.74
C LEU A 22 4.71 8.14 -14.91
N LEU A 23 4.35 7.06 -14.20
CA LEU A 23 3.02 6.43 -14.30
C LEU A 23 1.97 7.09 -13.38
N TYR A 24 2.41 7.62 -12.24
CA TYR A 24 1.60 8.20 -11.18
C TYR A 24 2.13 9.59 -10.80
N PRO A 25 1.94 10.60 -11.67
CA PRO A 25 2.49 11.93 -11.44
C PRO A 25 1.82 12.61 -10.24
N THR A 26 2.57 13.52 -9.61
CA THR A 26 2.04 14.34 -8.52
C THR A 26 0.88 15.21 -9.02
N HIS A 27 -0.28 15.09 -8.38
CA HIS A 27 -1.45 15.91 -8.68
C HIS A 27 -1.42 17.21 -7.88
N VAL A 28 -1.36 18.34 -8.57
CA VAL A 28 -1.42 19.66 -7.96
C VAL A 28 -2.87 20.15 -7.95
N PHE A 29 -3.42 20.35 -6.76
CA PHE A 29 -4.75 20.93 -6.57
C PHE A 29 -4.62 22.38 -6.14
N TYR A 30 -5.33 23.27 -6.85
CA TYR A 30 -5.41 24.68 -6.49
C TYR A 30 -6.71 24.94 -5.74
N SER A 31 -6.63 25.67 -4.63
CA SER A 31 -7.80 26.07 -3.86
C SER A 31 -7.99 27.57 -3.97
N LEU A 32 -9.24 27.99 -4.20
CA LEU A 32 -9.66 29.39 -4.22
C LEU A 32 -9.99 29.92 -2.81
N LEU A 33 -9.81 29.08 -1.78
CA LEU A 33 -10.09 29.40 -0.40
C LEU A 33 -9.10 30.43 0.14
N SER A 34 -9.59 31.36 0.95
CA SER A 34 -8.75 32.38 1.59
C SER A 34 -7.76 31.72 2.56
N GLN A 35 -6.58 32.32 2.72
CA GLN A 35 -5.45 31.76 3.47
C GLN A 35 -5.81 31.37 4.94
N SER A 36 -6.83 31.99 5.53
CA SER A 36 -7.35 31.66 6.86
C SER A 36 -8.16 30.36 6.93
N THR A 37 -8.79 29.94 5.82
CA THR A 37 -9.54 28.67 5.71
C THR A 37 -8.68 27.49 5.25
N LEU A 38 -7.47 27.74 4.76
CA LEU A 38 -6.48 26.69 4.46
C LEU A 38 -5.92 26.06 5.74
N HIS A 39 -5.85 26.82 6.85
CA HIS A 39 -5.30 26.31 8.11
C HIS A 39 -6.23 25.30 8.82
N THR A 40 -7.55 25.38 8.55
CA THR A 40 -8.55 24.38 8.98
C THR A 40 -8.62 23.18 8.04
N LEU A 41 -8.21 23.34 6.78
CA LEU A 41 -7.85 22.23 5.90
C LEU A 41 -6.44 21.74 6.22
N ASN A 42 -6.19 21.45 7.50
CA ASN A 42 -5.14 20.52 7.86
C ASN A 42 -5.59 19.19 7.23
N LEU A 43 -5.23 18.98 5.97
CA LEU A 43 -5.52 17.77 5.23
C LEU A 43 -4.77 16.67 5.98
N PHE A 44 -5.46 16.05 6.93
CA PHE A 44 -4.98 14.98 7.81
C PHE A 44 -4.65 13.74 6.98
N PHE A 45 -3.64 13.84 6.13
CA PHE A 45 -2.94 12.69 5.60
C PHE A 45 -1.69 12.55 6.45
N LYS A 46 -1.78 11.69 7.46
CA LYS A 46 -0.58 11.06 7.99
C LYS A 46 0.12 10.43 6.79
N PRO A 47 1.36 10.83 6.45
CA PRO A 47 2.05 10.24 5.31
C PRO A 47 2.09 8.73 5.51
N LEU A 48 1.63 8.00 4.50
CA LEU A 48 1.68 6.56 4.51
C LEU A 48 3.14 6.15 4.28
N PHE A 49 3.88 5.93 5.35
CA PHE A 49 5.27 5.47 5.26
C PHE A 49 5.27 3.98 4.92
N LEU A 50 5.58 3.70 3.66
CA LEU A 50 5.89 2.36 3.17
C LEU A 50 7.40 2.25 2.94
N PRO A 51 8.00 1.05 3.07
CA PRO A 51 9.38 0.83 2.68
C PRO A 51 9.60 1.21 1.21
N SER A 52 10.82 1.63 0.87
CA SER A 52 11.14 2.12 -0.48
C SER A 52 10.90 1.08 -1.59
N ASP A 53 10.99 -0.20 -1.27
CA ASP A 53 10.76 -1.32 -2.17
C ASP A 53 9.28 -1.75 -2.25
N TYR A 54 8.38 -1.08 -1.53
CA TYR A 54 6.94 -1.34 -1.53
C TYR A 54 6.22 -0.31 -2.38
N HIS A 55 5.22 -0.77 -3.12
CA HIS A 55 4.37 0.06 -3.95
C HIS A 55 2.90 -0.18 -3.63
N LEU A 56 2.19 0.91 -3.37
CA LEU A 56 0.74 0.93 -3.21
C LEU A 56 0.07 0.86 -4.59
N VAL A 57 -0.28 -0.36 -5.00
CA VAL A 57 -0.90 -0.60 -6.31
C VAL A 57 -2.35 -0.13 -6.32
N ASN A 58 -3.08 -0.35 -5.22
CA ASN A 58 -4.47 0.07 -5.13
C ASN A 58 -4.88 0.26 -3.68
N LEU A 59 -5.62 1.35 -3.44
CA LEU A 59 -6.31 1.62 -2.19
C LEU A 59 -7.74 2.03 -2.53
N ARG A 60 -8.72 1.22 -2.14
CA ARG A 60 -10.13 1.51 -2.44
C ARG A 60 -11.06 1.07 -1.33
N THR A 61 -12.18 1.76 -1.17
CA THR A 61 -13.28 1.32 -0.32
C THR A 61 -14.11 0.24 -1.04
N LEU A 62 -14.71 -0.67 -0.28
CA LEU A 62 -15.56 -1.75 -0.79
C LEU A 62 -17.01 -1.47 -0.41
N ASN A 63 -17.95 -1.55 -1.33
CA ASN A 63 -19.34 -1.22 -0.99
C ASN A 63 -19.90 -2.22 0.05
N ASP A 64 -20.47 -1.68 1.13
CA ASP A 64 -21.31 -2.47 2.04
C ASP A 64 -22.72 -2.39 1.49
N ASN A 65 -23.18 -3.48 0.86
CA ASN A 65 -24.41 -3.64 0.08
C ASN A 65 -25.75 -3.35 0.81
N ASN A 66 -25.77 -2.49 1.83
CA ASN A 66 -26.91 -2.34 2.71
C ASN A 66 -27.86 -1.21 2.35
N ASN A 67 -27.58 -0.30 1.41
CA ASN A 67 -28.56 0.61 0.78
C ASN A 67 -27.89 1.48 -0.29
N ASP A 68 -28.15 1.22 -1.58
CA ASP A 68 -27.64 2.03 -2.73
C ASP A 68 -28.16 3.49 -2.75
N THR A 69 -28.96 3.89 -1.77
CA THR A 69 -29.63 5.20 -1.71
C THR A 69 -28.94 6.21 -0.79
N LYS A 70 -27.89 5.82 -0.05
CA LYS A 70 -27.09 6.74 0.78
C LYS A 70 -25.61 6.56 0.51
N TYR A 71 -24.93 7.68 0.26
CA TYR A 71 -23.47 7.80 0.34
C TYR A 71 -23.02 7.57 1.80
N SER A 72 -23.06 6.33 2.26
CA SER A 72 -22.53 5.95 3.57
C SER A 72 -21.05 5.65 3.42
N SER A 73 -20.25 6.09 4.39
CA SER A 73 -18.86 5.67 4.48
C SER A 73 -18.82 4.14 4.55
N SER A 74 -18.07 3.52 3.66
CA SER A 74 -17.83 2.09 3.74
C SER A 74 -16.92 1.78 4.93
N LYS A 75 -17.20 0.68 5.61
CA LYS A 75 -16.34 0.14 6.66
C LYS A 75 -15.25 -0.76 6.12
N ASN A 76 -15.35 -1.19 4.87
CA ASN A 76 -14.43 -2.14 4.25
C ASN A 76 -13.51 -1.44 3.27
N LEU A 77 -12.23 -1.74 3.36
CA LEU A 77 -11.17 -1.20 2.50
C LEU A 77 -10.34 -2.35 1.93
N ALA A 78 -9.99 -2.23 0.65
CA ALA A 78 -9.04 -3.09 -0.02
C ALA A 78 -7.72 -2.36 -0.21
N LEU A 79 -6.66 -3.02 0.24
CA LEU A 79 -5.28 -2.58 0.12
C LEU A 79 -4.52 -3.60 -0.72
N ILE A 80 -3.97 -3.17 -1.84
CA ILE A 80 -3.12 -3.99 -2.70
C ILE A 80 -1.72 -3.41 -2.70
N LEU A 81 -0.77 -4.24 -2.26
CA LEU A 81 0.63 -3.88 -2.16
C LEU A 81 1.46 -4.82 -3.01
N ARG A 82 2.47 -4.25 -3.65
CA ARG A 82 3.49 -4.99 -4.38
C ARG A 82 4.84 -4.68 -3.79
N ARG A 83 5.70 -5.67 -3.76
CA ARG A 83 7.12 -5.48 -3.52
C ARG A 83 7.91 -5.58 -4.82
N PHE A 84 8.83 -4.67 -5.04
CA PHE A 84 9.64 -4.67 -6.25
C PHE A 84 10.60 -5.84 -6.27
N ALA A 85 10.85 -6.32 -7.48
CA ALA A 85 11.96 -7.21 -7.77
C ALA A 85 13.09 -6.33 -8.30
N TYR A 86 14.23 -6.31 -7.64
CA TYR A 86 15.38 -5.49 -8.02
C TYR A 86 16.67 -6.28 -7.81
N ASP A 87 17.64 -6.08 -8.69
CA ASP A 87 18.98 -6.65 -8.57
C ASP A 87 19.88 -5.61 -7.91
N CYS A 88 19.98 -5.64 -6.57
CA CYS A 88 20.95 -4.86 -5.82
C CYS A 88 21.68 -5.78 -4.83
N ASP A 89 22.94 -5.44 -4.56
CA ASP A 89 23.81 -6.19 -3.64
C ASP A 89 23.29 -6.10 -2.19
N GLU A 90 23.46 -7.15 -1.39
CA GLU A 90 22.92 -7.25 -0.01
C GLU A 90 23.40 -6.11 0.91
N SER A 91 24.52 -5.49 0.55
CA SER A 91 25.05 -4.28 1.19
C SER A 91 24.07 -3.09 1.15
N TYR A 92 23.31 -2.95 0.06
CA TYR A 92 22.30 -1.90 -0.11
C TYR A 92 21.00 -2.19 0.62
N ASP A 93 20.68 -3.47 0.82
CA ASP A 93 19.47 -3.85 1.55
C ASP A 93 19.48 -3.28 2.97
N SER A 94 20.64 -3.27 3.65
CA SER A 94 20.76 -2.72 5.01
C SER A 94 20.45 -1.21 5.13
N LEU A 95 20.55 -0.45 4.03
CA LEU A 95 20.31 1.00 4.01
C LEU A 95 18.83 1.35 3.76
N PHE A 96 18.09 0.45 3.12
CA PHE A 96 16.70 0.67 2.69
C PHE A 96 15.68 -0.26 3.37
N TYR A 97 16.13 -1.39 3.91
CA TYR A 97 15.39 -2.21 4.86
C TYR A 97 15.64 -1.72 6.27
N SER A 98 14.78 -0.86 6.80
CA SER A 98 14.80 -0.66 8.26
C SER A 98 13.44 -0.48 8.91
N GLU A 99 12.33 -0.58 8.18
CA GLU A 99 11.03 -0.42 8.84
C GLU A 99 10.13 -1.60 8.49
N GLN A 100 10.10 -2.56 9.40
CA GLN A 100 8.97 -3.50 9.50
C GLN A 100 7.72 -2.66 9.73
N VAL A 101 6.99 -2.39 8.64
CA VAL A 101 5.76 -1.64 8.73
C VAL A 101 4.69 -2.51 9.37
N ARG A 102 3.96 -1.93 10.32
CA ARG A 102 2.80 -2.56 10.94
C ARG A 102 1.55 -1.88 10.43
N PHE A 103 0.43 -2.59 10.42
CA PHE A 103 -0.85 -2.02 10.00
C PHE A 103 -1.26 -0.81 10.86
N GLU A 104 -0.89 -0.80 12.14
CA GLU A 104 -1.10 0.33 13.07
C GLU A 104 -0.31 1.60 12.70
N HIS A 105 0.76 1.49 11.91
CA HIS A 105 1.48 2.65 11.40
C HIS A 105 0.75 3.27 10.22
N LEU A 106 0.12 2.43 9.39
CA LEU A 106 -0.59 2.82 8.17
C LEU A 106 -1.98 3.40 8.44
N PHE A 107 -2.68 2.82 9.40
CA PHE A 107 -4.04 3.22 9.79
C PHE A 107 -4.08 3.40 11.30
N SER A 108 -4.90 4.33 11.79
CA SER A 108 -5.12 4.50 13.23
C SER A 108 -5.64 3.19 13.83
N SER A 109 -4.84 2.56 14.71
CA SER A 109 -5.12 1.25 15.33
C SER A 109 -6.54 1.17 15.91
N ASP A 110 -6.99 2.26 16.52
CA ASP A 110 -8.25 2.34 17.27
C ASP A 110 -9.49 2.26 16.37
N GLN A 111 -9.30 2.35 15.05
CA GLN A 111 -10.36 2.29 14.07
C GLN A 111 -10.44 0.93 13.37
N ILE A 112 -9.44 0.04 13.51
CA ILE A 112 -9.38 -1.24 12.79
C ILE A 112 -10.12 -2.32 13.58
N GLU A 113 -11.12 -2.94 12.97
CA GLU A 113 -11.86 -4.09 13.53
C GLU A 113 -11.21 -5.42 13.15
N SER A 114 -10.85 -5.60 11.87
CA SER A 114 -10.21 -6.85 11.40
C SER A 114 -9.40 -6.67 10.13
N ILE A 115 -8.42 -7.55 9.94
CA ILE A 115 -7.53 -7.60 8.78
C ILE A 115 -7.52 -9.01 8.22
N GLU A 116 -7.80 -9.14 6.93
CA GLU A 116 -7.81 -10.43 6.23
C GLU A 116 -6.92 -10.34 4.98
N GLN A 117 -5.95 -11.24 4.87
CA GLN A 117 -5.24 -11.44 3.61
C GLN A 117 -6.13 -12.23 2.66
N THR A 118 -6.22 -11.78 1.41
CA THR A 118 -7.14 -12.34 0.40
C THR A 118 -6.43 -12.63 -0.93
N SER A 119 -7.14 -13.31 -1.83
CA SER A 119 -6.80 -13.33 -3.26
C SER A 119 -6.85 -11.93 -3.86
N LEU A 120 -6.17 -11.71 -5.00
CA LEU A 120 -6.17 -10.43 -5.71
C LEU A 120 -7.58 -9.88 -6.02
N SER A 121 -8.54 -10.76 -6.25
CA SER A 121 -9.94 -10.40 -6.53
C SER A 121 -10.78 -10.13 -5.27
N LEU A 122 -10.19 -10.19 -4.07
CA LEU A 122 -10.84 -10.06 -2.76
C LEU A 122 -11.91 -11.14 -2.47
N ARG A 123 -12.00 -12.19 -3.30
CA ARG A 123 -13.05 -13.23 -3.17
C ARG A 123 -12.70 -14.31 -2.15
N HIS A 124 -11.44 -14.72 -2.11
CA HIS A 124 -11.00 -15.81 -1.25
C HIS A 124 -10.14 -15.28 -0.12
N ILE A 125 -10.52 -15.59 1.12
CA ILE A 125 -9.72 -15.29 2.30
C ILE A 125 -8.63 -16.35 2.39
N LYS A 126 -7.38 -15.90 2.45
CA LYS A 126 -6.20 -16.75 2.65
C LYS A 126 -5.91 -16.93 4.14
N GLN A 127 -5.86 -15.82 4.87
CA GLN A 127 -5.47 -15.80 6.28
C GLN A 127 -6.10 -14.60 6.98
N LYS A 128 -6.48 -14.78 8.26
CA LYS A 128 -6.85 -13.68 9.14
C LYS A 128 -5.64 -13.23 9.94
N LEU A 129 -5.41 -11.92 10.00
CA LEU A 129 -4.25 -11.30 10.63
C LEU A 129 -4.67 -10.49 11.84
N ASN A 130 -3.77 -10.40 12.83
CA ASN A 130 -3.95 -9.54 13.98
C ASN A 130 -3.53 -8.10 13.64
N ILE A 131 -4.06 -7.10 14.34
CA ILE A 131 -3.75 -5.68 14.11
C ILE A 131 -2.26 -5.39 14.34
N THR A 132 -1.66 -6.08 15.32
CA THR A 132 -0.24 -5.98 15.66
C THR A 132 0.68 -6.78 14.72
N SER A 133 0.11 -7.48 13.73
CA SER A 133 0.90 -8.24 12.77
C SER A 133 1.72 -7.31 11.88
N GLN A 134 2.88 -7.82 11.47
CA GLN A 134 3.76 -7.12 10.55
C GLN A 134 3.21 -7.23 9.13
N LEU A 135 3.30 -6.13 8.39
CA LEU A 135 3.02 -6.09 6.97
C LEU A 135 4.24 -6.63 6.24
N VAL A 136 4.20 -7.90 5.87
CA VAL A 136 5.27 -8.55 5.10
C VAL A 136 4.76 -8.88 3.71
N VAL A 137 5.43 -8.36 2.69
CA VAL A 137 5.21 -8.73 1.29
C VAL A 137 6.47 -9.47 0.81
N PRO A 138 6.34 -10.69 0.27
CA PRO A 138 7.48 -11.41 -0.28
C PRO A 138 8.11 -10.68 -1.47
N PHE A 139 9.39 -10.92 -1.72
CA PHE A 139 10.12 -10.30 -2.83
C PHE A 139 9.45 -10.62 -4.16
N ALA A 140 9.37 -9.63 -5.05
CA ALA A 140 8.71 -9.75 -6.36
C ALA A 140 7.21 -10.12 -6.33
N GLU A 141 6.56 -10.16 -5.16
CA GLU A 141 5.17 -10.58 -5.02
C GLU A 141 4.19 -9.43 -4.84
N LEU A 142 2.91 -9.79 -4.99
CA LEU A 142 1.77 -8.92 -4.78
C LEU A 142 0.83 -9.55 -3.75
N VAL A 143 0.47 -8.76 -2.74
CA VAL A 143 -0.41 -9.18 -1.66
C VAL A 143 -1.61 -8.25 -1.56
N THR A 144 -2.75 -8.83 -1.19
CA THR A 144 -4.02 -8.12 -1.04
C THR A 144 -4.57 -8.31 0.35
N TYR A 145 -4.94 -7.21 0.98
CA TYR A 145 -5.54 -7.15 2.30
C TYR A 145 -6.92 -6.53 2.21
N LYS A 146 -7.86 -7.13 2.93
CA LYS A 146 -9.17 -6.56 3.21
C LYS A 146 -9.15 -6.12 4.68
N ILE A 147 -9.34 -4.82 4.89
CA ILE A 147 -9.32 -4.19 6.20
C ILE A 147 -10.75 -3.72 6.49
N ARG A 148 -11.23 -4.04 7.69
CA ARG A 148 -12.53 -3.58 8.17
C ARG A 148 -12.32 -2.62 9.32
N PHE A 149 -12.97 -1.46 9.24
CA PHE A 149 -12.99 -0.44 10.27
C PHE A 149 -14.25 -0.52 11.12
N MET A 150 -14.18 0.00 12.36
CA MET A 150 -15.30 0.03 13.32
C MET A 150 -16.47 0.91 12.84
#